data_AF-A0A820R203-F1
#
_entry.id   AF-A0A820R203-F1
#
_cell.length_a   1.000
_cell.length_b   1.000
_cell.length_c   1.000
_cell.angle_alpha   90.00
_cell.angle_beta   90.00
_cell.angle_gamma   90.00
#
_symmetry.space_group_name_H-M   'P 1'
#
loop_
_entity.id
_entity.type
_entity.pdbx_description
1 polymer ?
#
loop_
_entity_poly.entity_id
_entity_poly.type
_entity_poly.pdbx_seq_one_letter_code
_entity_poly.pdbx_strand_id
1 'polypeptide(L)'
;MQSDDYHLDRALSYACRDDRERLCSQVQSGNGRVYRCLYEQKFNTMLSSACRKEVQRRQSLVVANVQVDAPLIRACKSVIIQHQCS
;
A
#
# COMPACT_ATOMS: atom_id res chain seq x y z
N MET A 1 -0.84 4.60 -16.08
CA MET A 1 0.36 4.25 -15.27
C MET A 1 -0.13 4.02 -13.86
N GLN A 2 -0.13 2.78 -13.36
CA GLN A 2 -0.79 2.40 -12.10
C GLN A 2 0.08 2.79 -10.91
N SER A 3 -0.26 3.93 -10.30
CA SER A 3 0.46 4.56 -9.19
C SER A 3 -0.07 4.08 -7.85
N ASP A 4 0.27 2.85 -7.46
CA ASP A 4 0.08 2.36 -6.08
C ASP A 4 1.34 1.64 -5.62
N ASP A 5 2.48 2.28 -5.86
CA ASP A 5 3.77 1.69 -5.55
C ASP A 5 4.26 2.18 -4.20
N TYR A 6 4.76 1.24 -3.39
CA TYR A 6 5.56 1.54 -2.19
C TYR A 6 6.72 2.53 -2.48
N HIS A 7 7.11 2.66 -3.75
CA HIS A 7 8.03 3.68 -4.29
C HIS A 7 7.58 5.13 -4.05
N LEU A 8 6.27 5.39 -3.95
CA LEU A 8 5.72 6.72 -3.64
C LEU A 8 6.00 7.13 -2.19
N ASP A 9 6.19 6.15 -1.31
CA ASP A 9 6.59 6.38 0.07
C ASP A 9 8.10 6.17 0.20
N ARG A 10 8.87 7.24 0.03
CA ARG A 10 10.34 7.22 0.05
C ARG A 10 10.88 6.58 1.35
N ALA A 11 10.23 6.81 2.48
CA ALA A 11 10.65 6.24 3.76
C ALA A 11 10.44 4.71 3.78
N LEU A 12 9.27 4.25 3.34
CA LEU A 12 8.96 2.83 3.22
C LEU A 12 9.87 2.13 2.20
N SER A 13 10.06 2.72 1.02
CA SER A 13 10.91 2.15 -0.03
C SER A 13 12.37 2.03 0.39
N TYR A 14 12.87 2.98 1.16
CA TYR A 14 14.24 2.93 1.67
C TYR A 14 14.38 1.90 2.78
N ALA A 15 13.48 1.92 3.77
CA ALA A 15 13.52 1.01 4.91
C ALA A 15 13.31 -0.45 4.52
N CYS A 16 12.47 -0.71 3.51
CA CYS A 16 12.12 -2.06 3.07
C CYS A 16 12.89 -2.54 1.83
N ARG A 17 13.91 -1.81 1.35
CA ARG A 17 14.62 -2.16 0.11
C ARG A 17 15.24 -3.57 0.18
N ASP A 18 16.05 -3.79 1.21
CA ASP A 18 16.77 -5.07 1.37
C ASP A 18 15.81 -6.19 1.79
N ASP A 19 14.78 -5.86 2.58
CA ASP A 19 13.73 -6.79 2.97
C ASP A 19 12.89 -7.25 1.77
N ARG A 20 12.59 -6.35 0.83
CA ARG A 20 11.92 -6.69 -0.42
C ARG A 20 12.75 -7.69 -1.21
N GLU A 21 14.06 -7.47 -1.35
CA GLU A 21 14.92 -8.36 -2.13
C GLU A 21 15.08 -9.74 -1.46
N ARG A 22 15.07 -9.79 -0.13
CA ARG A 22 15.19 -11.06 0.61
C ARG A 22 13.89 -11.84 0.71
N LEU A 23 12.78 -11.17 0.98
CA LEU A 23 11.50 -11.82 1.31
C LEU A 23 10.48 -11.78 0.17
N CYS A 24 10.59 -10.79 -0.73
CA CYS A 24 9.60 -10.51 -1.77
C CYS A 24 10.23 -10.40 -3.17
N SER A 25 11.40 -11.01 -3.42
CA SER A 25 12.11 -10.95 -4.71
C SER A 25 11.29 -11.48 -5.87
N GLN A 26 10.44 -12.49 -5.62
CA GLN A 26 9.57 -13.10 -6.61
C GLN A 26 8.30 -12.27 -6.90
N VAL A 27 8.07 -11.19 -6.15
CA VAL A 27 6.87 -10.36 -6.29
C VAL A 27 7.11 -9.29 -7.34
N GLN A 28 6.34 -9.37 -8.43
CA GLN A 28 6.39 -8.36 -9.48
C GLN A 28 5.91 -7.00 -8.95
N SER A 29 6.74 -5.96 -9.14
CA SER A 29 6.41 -4.56 -8.83
C SER A 29 5.14 -4.09 -9.54
N GLY A 30 4.48 -3.05 -9.00
CA GLY A 30 3.20 -2.54 -9.48
C GLY A 30 1.99 -3.02 -8.68
N ASN A 31 0.90 -2.25 -8.76
CA ASN A 31 -0.41 -2.53 -8.16
C ASN A 31 -0.35 -2.84 -6.65
N GLY A 32 0.57 -2.24 -5.92
CA GLY A 32 0.71 -2.46 -4.47
C GLY A 32 1.13 -3.86 -4.05
N ARG A 33 1.48 -4.76 -4.97
CA ARG A 33 1.80 -6.16 -4.65
C ARG A 33 3.00 -6.31 -3.73
N VAL A 34 4.03 -5.47 -3.94
CA VAL A 34 5.23 -5.45 -3.09
C VAL A 34 4.87 -5.03 -1.67
N TYR A 35 4.04 -4.00 -1.51
CA TYR A 35 3.55 -3.58 -0.21
C TYR A 35 2.75 -4.69 0.48
N ARG A 36 1.86 -5.37 -0.26
CA ARG A 36 1.10 -6.51 0.26
C ARG A 36 2.02 -7.64 0.76
N CYS A 37 3.06 -7.98 0.00
CA CYS A 37 4.03 -8.96 0.46
C CYS A 37 4.72 -8.52 1.75
N LEU A 38 5.25 -7.29 1.80
CA LEU A 38 5.88 -6.75 3.02
C LEU A 38 4.91 -6.70 4.21
N TYR A 39 3.64 -6.42 3.96
CA TYR A 39 2.57 -6.45 4.95
C TYR A 39 2.32 -7.86 5.49
N GLU A 40 2.26 -8.88 4.62
CA GLU A 40 2.11 -10.28 5.02
C GLU A 40 3.34 -10.75 5.83
N GLN A 41 4.53 -10.22 5.52
CA GLN A 41 5.77 -10.48 6.23
C GLN A 41 5.94 -9.65 7.53
N LYS A 42 4.98 -8.80 7.92
CA LYS A 42 5.12 -7.89 9.08
C LYS A 42 5.37 -8.56 10.42
N PHE A 43 5.06 -9.85 10.55
CA PHE A 43 5.31 -10.66 11.74
C PHE A 43 6.53 -11.58 11.60
N ASN A 44 7.12 -11.69 10.41
CA ASN A 44 8.30 -12.50 10.16
C ASN A 44 9.52 -11.91 10.89
N THR A 45 10.29 -12.72 11.59
CA THR A 45 11.51 -12.29 12.30
C THR A 45 12.62 -11.80 11.36
N MET A 46 12.59 -12.24 10.09
CA MET A 46 13.53 -11.81 9.06
C MET A 46 13.27 -10.39 8.55
N LEU A 47 12.08 -9.84 8.78
CA LEU A 47 11.73 -8.48 8.40
C LEU A 47 12.36 -7.48 9.39
N SER A 48 13.15 -6.54 8.88
CA SER A 48 13.80 -5.53 9.72
C SER A 48 12.79 -4.71 10.52
N SER A 49 13.22 -4.25 11.71
CA SER A 49 12.40 -3.39 12.56
C SER A 49 12.08 -2.05 11.87
N ALA A 50 13.00 -1.53 11.05
CA ALA A 50 12.82 -0.32 10.26
C ALA A 50 11.70 -0.50 9.22
N CYS A 51 11.75 -1.56 8.41
CA CYS A 51 10.69 -1.83 7.43
C CYS A 51 9.35 -2.09 8.11
N ARG A 52 9.33 -2.87 9.20
CA ARG A 52 8.10 -3.16 9.95
C ARG A 52 7.42 -1.88 10.45
N LYS A 53 8.20 -0.94 10.97
CA LYS A 53 7.72 0.37 11.43
C LYS A 53 7.09 1.18 10.30
N GLU A 54 7.73 1.23 9.13
CA GLU A 54 7.20 1.96 7.98
C GLU A 54 5.96 1.28 7.37
N VAL A 55 5.95 -0.06 7.31
CA VAL A 55 4.78 -0.85 6.88
C VAL A 55 3.59 -0.60 7.82
N GLN A 56 3.82 -0.51 9.14
CA GLN A 56 2.81 -0.12 10.11
C GLN A 56 2.40 1.34 9.97
N ARG A 57 3.35 2.27 9.78
CA ARG A 57 3.04 3.69 9.56
C ARG A 57 2.13 3.88 8.35
N ARG A 58 2.40 3.16 7.26
CA ARG A 58 1.55 3.16 6.06
C ARG A 58 0.17 2.58 6.34
N GLN A 59 0.05 1.52 7.13
CA GLN A 59 -1.25 0.99 7.59
C GLN A 59 -2.01 2.04 8.41
N SER A 60 -1.35 2.73 9.34
CA SER A 60 -1.99 3.75 10.18
C SER A 60 -2.53 4.92 9.36
N LEU A 61 -1.83 5.32 8.30
CA LEU A 61 -2.34 6.32 7.35
C LEU A 61 -3.54 5.81 6.54
N VAL A 62 -3.61 4.50 6.25
CA VAL A 62 -4.79 3.88 5.63
C VAL A 62 -5.97 3.79 6.60
N VAL A 63 -5.74 3.56 7.89
CA VAL A 63 -6.79 3.56 8.93
C VAL A 63 -7.39 4.96 9.11
N ALA A 64 -6.60 6.02 8.95
CA ALA A 64 -7.13 7.38 8.86
C ALA A 64 -7.97 7.62 7.57
N ASN A 65 -7.72 6.85 6.50
CA ASN A 65 -8.45 6.92 5.23
C ASN A 65 -9.71 6.05 5.15
N VAL A 66 -10.02 5.22 6.15
CA VAL A 66 -11.38 4.63 6.28
C VAL A 66 -12.44 5.73 6.41
N GLN A 67 -12.05 6.93 6.86
CA GLN A 67 -12.90 8.12 6.88
C GLN A 67 -12.99 8.86 5.53
N VAL A 68 -12.10 8.60 4.57
CA VAL A 68 -12.05 9.34 3.29
C VAL A 68 -12.69 8.57 2.15
N ASP A 69 -12.60 7.23 2.14
CA ASP A 69 -13.26 6.44 1.09
C ASP A 69 -14.71 6.05 1.42
N ALA A 70 -15.12 6.14 2.68
CA ALA A 70 -16.53 5.93 3.06
C ALA A 70 -17.47 7.04 2.51
N PRO A 71 -17.16 8.35 2.59
CA PRO A 71 -17.97 9.37 1.95
C PRO A 71 -17.67 9.50 0.45
N LEU A 72 -16.47 9.18 -0.04
CA LEU A 72 -16.17 9.23 -1.48
C LEU A 72 -16.94 8.15 -2.26
N ILE A 73 -17.04 6.92 -1.75
CA ILE A 73 -17.90 5.87 -2.34
C ILE A 73 -19.40 6.20 -2.17
N ARG A 74 -19.78 6.87 -1.07
CA ARG A 74 -21.17 7.25 -0.81
C ARG A 74 -21.61 8.45 -1.67
N ALA A 75 -20.71 9.35 -2.03
CA ALA A 75 -20.94 10.45 -2.99
C ALA A 75 -20.80 9.99 -4.45
N CYS A 76 -19.97 8.98 -4.74
CA CYS A 76 -19.86 8.39 -6.07
C CYS A 76 -20.98 7.40 -6.43
N LYS A 77 -21.99 7.18 -5.57
CA LYS A 77 -23.18 6.40 -5.97
C LYS A 77 -24.04 7.14 -7.00
N SER A 78 -24.10 8.47 -6.95
CA SER A 78 -24.90 9.28 -7.89
C SER A 78 -24.11 9.76 -9.11
N VAL A 79 -22.79 9.92 -9.01
CA VAL A 79 -21.94 10.39 -10.13
C VAL A 79 -21.68 9.29 -11.16
N ILE A 80 -21.52 8.03 -10.74
CA ILE A 80 -21.30 6.89 -11.66
C ILE A 80 -22.57 6.58 -12.48
N ILE A 81 -23.76 6.88 -11.95
CA ILE A 81 -25.04 6.65 -12.66
C ILE A 81 -25.37 7.83 -13.58
N GLN A 82 -24.98 9.06 -13.24
CA GLN A 82 -25.25 10.24 -14.09
C GLN A 82 -24.24 10.46 -15.21
N HIS A 83 -22.98 10.05 -15.05
CA HIS A 83 -22.00 10.16 -16.12
C HIS A 83 -21.81 8.80 -16.79
N GLN A 84 -22.57 8.60 -17.88
CA GLN A 84 -22.32 7.56 -18.87
C GLN A 84 -20.84 7.55 -19.22
N CYS A 85 -20.10 6.57 -18.70
CA CYS A 85 -18.81 6.21 -19.25
C CYS A 85 -19.06 5.70 -20.67
N SER A 86 -18.72 6.52 -21.67
CA SER A 86 -18.50 6.08 -23.06
C SER A 86 -17.15 5.39 -23.18
#